data_AF-A0A158JRZ8-F1
#
_entry.id   AF-A0A158JRZ8-F1
#
_cell.length_a   1.000
_cell.length_b   1.000
_cell.length_c   1.000
_cell.angle_alpha   90.00
_cell.angle_beta   90.00
_cell.angle_gamma   90.00
#
_symmetry.space_group_name_H-M   'P 1'
#
loop_
_entity.id
_entity.type
_entity.pdbx_description
1 polymer ?
#
loop_
_entity_poly.entity_id
_entity_poly.type
_entity_poly.pdbx_seq_one_letter_code
_entity_poly.pdbx_strand_id
1 'polypeptide(L)'
;MHDAEIAAKLLNRWQRNDGPGGAVQQAVDLLREGGLAFKHYFGVSPDTSDEFIDGVEIECLTFDDGSRVLRLNPRGAVSHSIGWAAVAPLLHHAEEAGHETPPA
;
A
#
# COMPACT_ATOMS: atom_id res chain seq x y z
N MET A 1 4.99 -6.50 9.85
CA MET A 1 5.47 -5.24 9.26
C MET A 1 6.76 -5.42 8.47
N HIS A 2 7.58 -6.43 8.77
CA HIS A 2 8.90 -6.62 8.14
C HIS A 2 8.83 -6.71 6.61
N ASP A 3 7.90 -7.51 6.09
CA ASP A 3 7.76 -7.74 4.65
C ASP A 3 7.33 -6.48 3.90
N ALA A 4 6.40 -5.71 4.47
CA ALA A 4 5.99 -4.43 3.91
C ALA A 4 7.14 -3.40 3.89
N GLU A 5 7.93 -3.29 4.96
CA GLU A 5 9.08 -2.38 4.98
C GLU A 5 10.16 -2.76 3.98
N ILE A 6 10.43 -4.06 3.82
CA ILE A 6 11.36 -4.57 2.81
C ILE A 6 10.84 -4.23 1.41
N ALA A 7 9.59 -4.58 1.12
CA ALA A 7 8.98 -4.32 -0.17
C ALA A 7 8.98 -2.82 -0.51
N ALA A 8 8.60 -1.94 0.42
CA ALA A 8 8.64 -0.50 0.21
C ALA A 8 10.06 0.00 -0.12
N LYS A 9 11.08 -0.48 0.59
CA LYS A 9 12.49 -0.11 0.32
C LYS A 9 12.93 -0.58 -1.08
N LEU A 10 12.60 -1.80 -1.47
CA LEU A 10 12.95 -2.36 -2.77
C LEU A 10 12.26 -1.61 -3.90
N LEU A 11 10.94 -1.37 -3.79
CA LEU A 11 10.17 -0.64 -4.78
C LEU A 11 10.65 0.81 -4.93
N ASN A 12 10.95 1.51 -3.83
CA ASN A 12 11.52 2.86 -3.86
C ASN A 12 12.94 2.91 -4.43
N ARG A 13 13.73 1.85 -4.24
CA ARG A 13 15.06 1.74 -4.86
C ARG A 13 14.94 1.55 -6.36
N TRP A 14 14.05 0.64 -6.79
CA TRP A 14 13.80 0.39 -8.19
C TRP A 14 13.28 1.65 -8.91
N GLN A 15 12.31 2.36 -8.32
CA GLN A 15 11.77 3.61 -8.89
C GLN A 15 12.83 4.71 -9.06
N ARG A 16 13.87 4.73 -8.21
CA ARG A 16 15.01 5.66 -8.34
C ARG A 16 16.01 5.24 -9.41
N ASN A 17 16.17 3.95 -9.67
CA ASN A 17 17.18 3.41 -10.57
C ASN A 17 16.69 3.29 -12.02
N ASP A 18 15.44 2.85 -12.22
CA ASP A 18 14.87 2.57 -13.54
C ASP A 18 13.99 3.72 -14.07
N GLY A 19 13.80 4.77 -13.26
CA GLY A 19 12.97 5.93 -13.57
C GLY A 19 11.47 5.62 -13.64
N PRO A 20 10.61 6.64 -13.81
CA PRO A 20 9.15 6.48 -13.88
C PRO A 20 8.67 5.73 -15.15
N GLY A 21 9.58 5.33 -16.04
CA GLY A 21 9.28 4.59 -17.26
C GLY A 21 9.41 3.06 -17.13
N GLY A 22 9.96 2.55 -16.03
CA GLY A 22 9.93 1.12 -15.74
C GLY A 22 8.49 0.67 -15.53
N ALA A 23 8.10 -0.46 -16.11
CA ALA A 23 6.80 -1.06 -15.82
C ALA A 23 6.78 -1.53 -14.36
N VAL A 24 6.03 -0.83 -13.50
CA VAL A 24 5.87 -1.15 -12.05
C VAL A 24 5.50 -2.61 -11.83
N GLN A 25 4.81 -3.23 -12.79
CA GLN A 25 4.53 -4.65 -12.82
C GLN A 25 5.80 -5.51 -12.69
N GLN A 26 6.90 -5.15 -13.35
CA GLN A 26 8.18 -5.86 -13.24
C GLN A 26 8.74 -5.76 -11.81
N ALA A 27 8.64 -4.61 -11.17
CA ALA A 27 9.08 -4.43 -9.79
C ALA A 27 8.25 -5.27 -8.82
N VAL A 28 6.94 -5.37 -9.04
CA VAL A 28 6.02 -6.21 -8.26
C VAL A 28 6.30 -7.70 -8.49
N ASP A 29 6.58 -8.11 -9.73
CA ASP A 29 6.90 -9.50 -10.04
C ASP A 29 8.24 -9.92 -9.40
N LEU A 30 9.24 -9.02 -9.35
CA LEU A 30 10.49 -9.24 -8.61
C LEU A 30 10.28 -9.48 -7.11
N LEU A 31 9.28 -8.84 -6.49
CA LEU A 31 8.95 -9.13 -5.09
C LEU A 31 8.45 -10.57 -4.92
N ARG A 32 7.63 -11.05 -5.86
CA ARG A 32 7.14 -12.44 -5.83
C ARG A 32 8.27 -13.44 -6.06
N GLU A 33 9.16 -13.17 -7.01
CA GLU A 33 10.36 -13.97 -7.25
C GLU A 33 11.27 -14.01 -6.02
N GLY A 34 11.36 -12.90 -5.27
CA GLY A 34 12.06 -12.79 -4.01
C GLY A 34 11.40 -13.53 -2.83
N GLY A 35 10.28 -14.22 -3.05
CA GLY A 35 9.59 -15.02 -2.04
C GLY A 35 8.58 -14.26 -1.19
N LEU A 36 8.25 -13.01 -1.55
CA LEU A 36 7.21 -12.25 -0.84
C LEU A 36 5.83 -12.61 -1.38
N ALA A 37 5.01 -13.20 -0.52
CA ALA A 37 3.60 -13.47 -0.82
C ALA A 37 2.74 -12.24 -0.46
N PHE A 38 1.96 -11.76 -1.42
CA PHE A 38 1.05 -10.63 -1.22
C PHE A 38 -0.11 -10.64 -2.21
N LYS A 39 -1.20 -9.98 -1.81
CA LYS A 39 -2.32 -9.62 -2.69
C LYS A 39 -2.08 -8.22 -3.24
N HIS A 40 -2.30 -8.04 -4.54
CA HIS A 40 -2.13 -6.76 -5.22
C HIS A 40 -3.50 -6.15 -5.52
N TYR A 41 -3.71 -4.92 -5.08
CA TYR A 41 -4.94 -4.16 -5.24
C TYR A 41 -4.66 -2.83 -5.95
N PHE A 42 -5.59 -2.46 -6.85
CA PHE A 42 -5.64 -1.17 -7.51
C PHE A 42 -7.02 -0.56 -7.30
N GLY A 43 -7.06 0.70 -6.91
CA GLY A 43 -8.28 1.48 -6.78
C GLY A 43 -8.11 2.88 -7.36
N VAL A 44 -9.23 3.52 -7.66
CA VAL A 44 -9.27 4.92 -8.06
C VAL A 44 -10.21 5.65 -7.12
N SER A 45 -9.73 6.74 -6.52
CA SER A 45 -10.56 7.68 -5.76
C SER A 45 -10.88 8.88 -6.63
N PRO A 46 -12.12 9.01 -7.13
CA PRO A 46 -12.54 10.15 -7.95
C PRO A 46 -12.94 11.39 -7.13
N ASP A 47 -13.18 11.23 -5.82
CA ASP A 47 -13.59 12.31 -4.91
C ASP A 47 -12.39 12.74 -4.06
N THR A 48 -11.65 13.72 -4.57
CA THR A 48 -10.42 14.23 -3.97
C THR A 48 -10.40 15.76 -3.97
N SER A 49 -9.51 16.37 -3.18
CA SER A 49 -9.38 17.83 -3.07
C SER A 49 -9.11 18.51 -4.43
N ASP A 50 -9.32 19.83 -4.52
CA ASP A 50 -9.14 20.62 -5.76
C ASP A 50 -7.79 20.38 -6.47
N GLU A 51 -6.73 20.07 -5.72
CA GLU A 51 -5.39 19.75 -6.24
C GLU A 51 -5.29 18.40 -6.97
N PHE A 52 -6.28 17.52 -6.80
CA PHE A 52 -6.40 16.20 -7.42
C PHE A 52 -7.74 16.07 -8.18
N ILE A 53 -8.17 17.10 -8.90
CA ILE A 53 -9.50 17.12 -9.54
C ILE A 53 -9.74 15.94 -10.50
N ASP A 54 -8.68 15.36 -11.05
CA ASP A 54 -8.74 14.19 -11.95
C ASP A 54 -8.71 12.84 -11.19
N GLY A 55 -8.62 12.87 -9.86
CA GLY A 55 -8.61 11.72 -8.96
C GLY A 55 -7.22 11.22 -8.58
N VAL A 56 -7.19 10.24 -7.67
CA VAL A 56 -5.95 9.57 -7.23
C VAL A 56 -6.06 8.06 -7.43
N GLU A 57 -5.08 7.49 -8.12
CA GLU A 57 -4.91 6.03 -8.21
C GLU A 57 -4.18 5.54 -6.97
N ILE A 58 -4.77 4.54 -6.33
CA ILE A 58 -4.24 3.90 -5.13
C ILE A 58 -3.77 2.51 -5.55
N GLU A 59 -2.49 2.25 -5.34
CA GLU A 59 -1.91 0.94 -5.53
C GLU A 59 -1.49 0.39 -4.17
N CYS A 60 -1.85 -0.87 -3.88
CA CYS A 60 -1.60 -1.48 -2.59
C CYS A 60 -1.21 -2.96 -2.69
N LEU A 61 -0.17 -3.36 -1.97
CA LEU A 61 0.22 -4.74 -1.72
C LEU A 61 -0.13 -5.09 -0.26
N THR A 62 -0.88 -6.16 -0.04
CA THR A 62 -1.23 -6.65 1.30
C THR A 62 -0.55 -7.99 1.55
N PHE A 63 0.25 -8.06 2.61
CA PHE A 63 1.01 -9.25 3.02
C PHE A 63 0.20 -10.12 3.98
N ASP A 64 0.65 -11.36 4.19
CA ASP A 64 -0.07 -12.35 5.02
C ASP A 64 -0.17 -11.95 6.49
N ASP A 65 0.76 -11.15 6.98
CA ASP A 65 0.73 -10.57 8.33
C ASP A 65 -0.24 -9.37 8.47
N GLY A 66 -0.95 -9.04 7.39
CA GLY A 66 -1.88 -7.91 7.31
C GLY A 66 -1.22 -6.56 7.10
N SER A 67 0.13 -6.49 7.07
CA SER A 67 0.85 -5.27 6.74
C SER A 67 0.68 -4.95 5.26
N ARG A 68 0.86 -3.67 4.91
CA ARG A 68 0.57 -3.17 3.57
C ARG A 68 1.68 -2.30 3.06
N VAL A 69 1.86 -2.30 1.75
CA VAL A 69 2.68 -1.32 1.04
C VAL A 69 1.77 -0.59 0.07
N LEU A 70 1.76 0.73 0.10
CA LEU A 70 0.88 1.53 -0.73
C LEU A 70 1.59 2.67 -1.42
N ARG A 71 1.05 3.06 -2.57
CA ARG A 71 1.48 4.19 -3.36
C ARG A 71 0.27 4.94 -3.88
N LEU A 72 0.38 6.27 -3.89
CA LEU A 72 -0.63 7.17 -4.44
C LEU A 72 -0.08 7.81 -5.70
N ASN A 73 -0.82 7.69 -6.80
CA ASN A 73 -0.50 8.31 -8.07
C ASN A 73 -1.62 9.29 -8.42
N PRO A 74 -1.35 10.60 -8.32
CA PRO A 74 -2.26 11.63 -8.83
C PRO A 74 -2.53 11.38 -10.31
N ARG A 75 -3.80 11.35 -10.71
CA ARG A 75 -4.17 11.50 -12.11
C ARG A 75 -4.11 13.01 -12.35
N GLY A 76 -3.36 13.50 -13.33
CA GLY A 76 -3.24 14.93 -13.62
C GLY A 76 -1.82 15.51 -13.51
N ALA A 77 -1.73 16.84 -13.46
CA ALA A 77 -0.49 17.60 -13.71
C ALA A 77 0.57 17.55 -12.59
N VAL A 78 0.25 16.96 -11.44
CA VAL A 78 1.21 16.72 -10.36
C VAL A 78 2.00 15.45 -10.69
N SER A 79 3.03 15.60 -11.52
CA SER A 79 3.91 14.51 -11.99
C SER A 79 4.76 13.84 -10.88
N HIS A 80 4.53 14.16 -9.61
CA HIS A 80 5.28 13.61 -8.49
C HIS A 80 4.48 12.47 -7.85
N SER A 81 4.66 11.27 -8.40
CA SER A 81 4.25 10.03 -7.73
C SER A 81 4.85 10.00 -6.32
N ILE A 82 4.02 9.78 -5.31
CA ILE A 82 4.48 9.59 -3.94
C ILE A 82 5.21 8.24 -3.89
N GLY A 83 6.35 8.15 -3.22
CA GLY A 83 7.05 6.88 -3.05
C GLY A 83 6.18 5.83 -2.34
N TRP A 84 6.59 4.57 -2.43
CA TRP A 84 5.95 3.48 -1.74
C TRP A 84 6.12 3.62 -0.22
N ALA A 85 5.03 3.49 0.53
CA ALA A 85 5.03 3.57 1.99
C ALA A 85 4.56 2.25 2.61
N ALA A 86 5.26 1.80 3.64
CA ALA A 86 4.85 0.65 4.44
C ALA A 86 3.87 1.10 5.54
N VAL A 87 2.82 0.31 5.73
CA VAL A 87 1.78 0.51 6.73
C VAL A 87 1.66 -0.74 7.57
N ALA A 88 1.70 -0.56 8.89
CA ALA A 88 1.52 -1.64 9.85
C ALA A 88 0.12 -2.27 9.68
N PRO A 89 -0.05 -3.57 10.03
CA PRO A 89 -1.37 -4.16 10.07
C PRO A 89 -2.29 -3.33 10.96
N LEU A 90 -3.52 -3.12 10.54
CA LEU A 90 -4.54 -2.57 11.44
C LEU A 90 -4.73 -3.60 12.54
N LEU A 91 -4.36 -3.25 13.77
CA LEU A 91 -4.72 -4.06 14.93
C LEU A 91 -6.25 -4.10 14.95
N HIS A 92 -6.84 -5.24 14.59
CA HIS A 92 -8.19 -5.50 15.03
C HIS A 92 -8.11 -5.51 16.56
N HIS A 93 -8.60 -4.44 17.19
CA HIS A 93 -9.12 -4.57 18.53
C HIS A 93 -10.21 -5.63 18.42
N ALA A 94 -9.86 -6.89 18.68
CA ALA A 94 -10.80 -7.84 19.20
C ALA A 94 -11.25 -7.21 20.52
N GLU A 95 -12.36 -6.47 20.45
CA GLU A 95 -13.09 -6.05 21.63
C GLU A 95 -13.42 -7.35 22.36
N GLU A 96 -12.63 -7.63 23.41
CA GLU A 96 -12.92 -8.72 24.32
C GLU A 96 -14.31 -8.46 24.89
N ALA A 97 -15.27 -9.24 24.40
CA ALA A 97 -16.54 -9.48 25.05
C ALA A 97 -16.27 -10.15 26.41
N GLY A 98 -15.82 -9.36 27.39
CA GLY A 98 -15.64 -9.72 28.78
C GLY A 98 -16.89 -9.38 29.59
N HIS A 99 -17.93 -10.18 29.41
CA HIS A 99 -18.90 -10.59 30.43
C HIS A 99 -18.86 -9.86 31.79
N GLU A 100 -19.74 -8.89 32.01
CA GLU A 100 -20.24 -8.59 33.37
C GLU A 100 -21.75 -8.35 33.34
N THR A 101 -22.49 -9.42 33.60
CA THR A 101 -23.80 -9.42 34.28
C THR A 101 -23.53 -10.21 35.57
N PRO A 102 -24.08 -9.96 36.79
CA PRO A 102 -25.38 -9.38 37.17
C PRO A 102 -25.26 -8.57 38.52
N PRO A 103 -26.21 -8.51 39.49
CA PRO A 103 -27.66 -8.77 39.50
C PRO A 103 -28.54 -7.62 40.06
N ALA A 104 -29.86 -7.88 39.95
CA ALA A 104 -31.08 -7.22 40.41
C ALA A 104 -31.02 -6.14 41.51
#